data_AF-A0A3C2CTN8-F1
#
_entry.id   AF-A0A3C2CTN8-F1
#
_cell.length_a   1.000
_cell.length_b   1.000
_cell.length_c   1.000
_cell.angle_alpha   90.00
_cell.angle_beta   90.00
_cell.angle_gamma   90.00
#
_symmetry.space_group_name_H-M   'P 1'
#
loop_
_entity.id
_entity.type
_entity.pdbx_description
1 polymer ?
#
loop_
_entity_poly.entity_id
_entity_poly.type
_entity_poly.pdbx_seq_one_letter_code
_entity_poly.pdbx_strand_id
1 'polypeptide(L)'
;MSTNAHIAKMLVKGKMERPSTQTQSLGNDEGATVTVNGKRAGAYRDENGELHIVDTTCTHMGCELEWNNGERTWDCPCHGSRFSYKGDVVEGPAELPLKKVDFE
;
A
#
# COMPACT_ATOMS: atom_id res chain seq x y z
N MET A 1 -13.98 5.89 -26.42
CA MET A 1 -12.65 6.52 -26.48
C MET A 1 -12.67 7.68 -25.47
N SER A 2 -12.22 7.54 -24.23
CA SER A 2 -10.80 7.63 -23.84
C SER A 2 -10.57 7.11 -22.40
N THR A 3 -10.46 5.79 -22.24
CA THR A 3 -10.23 5.17 -20.91
C THR A 3 -8.87 5.55 -20.29
N ASN A 4 -7.90 5.93 -21.13
CA ASN A 4 -6.52 6.21 -20.69
C ASN A 4 -6.40 7.45 -19.79
N ALA A 5 -7.20 8.49 -20.04
CA ALA A 5 -7.14 9.72 -19.26
C ALA A 5 -7.69 9.53 -17.83
N HIS A 6 -8.67 8.65 -17.66
CA HIS A 6 -9.26 8.34 -16.35
C HIS A 6 -8.25 7.58 -15.47
N ILE A 7 -7.58 6.57 -16.02
CA ILE A 7 -6.55 5.81 -15.30
C ILE A 7 -5.36 6.71 -14.93
N ALA A 8 -4.90 7.55 -15.87
CA ALA A 8 -3.85 8.53 -15.60
C ALA A 8 -4.21 9.49 -14.44
N LYS A 9 -5.48 9.91 -14.35
CA LYS A 9 -5.96 10.76 -13.26
C LYS A 9 -5.94 10.04 -11.90
N MET A 10 -6.29 8.75 -11.84
CA MET A 10 -6.23 7.97 -10.60
C MET A 10 -4.78 7.72 -10.14
N LEU A 11 -3.87 7.42 -11.09
CA LEU A 11 -2.44 7.27 -10.81
C LEU A 11 -1.83 8.54 -10.19
N VAL A 12 -2.16 9.71 -10.74
CA VAL A 12 -1.65 10.99 -10.22
C VAL A 12 -2.31 11.36 -8.90
N LYS A 13 -3.62 11.10 -8.74
CA LYS A 13 -4.36 11.41 -7.51
C LYS A 13 -3.81 10.64 -6.31
N GLY A 14 -3.61 9.31 -6.43
CA GLY A 14 -3.07 8.49 -5.34
C GLY A 14 -1.66 8.93 -4.88
N LYS A 15 -0.84 9.45 -5.81
CA LYS A 15 0.51 9.96 -5.53
C LYS A 15 0.53 11.36 -4.89
N MET A 16 -0.55 12.13 -4.99
CA MET A 16 -0.65 13.47 -4.40
C MET A 16 -1.39 13.48 -3.05
N GLU A 17 -2.21 12.48 -2.75
CA GLU A 17 -2.84 12.35 -1.44
C GLU A 17 -1.76 12.07 -0.39
N ARG A 18 -1.47 13.08 0.45
CA ARG A 18 -0.59 12.94 1.62
C ARG A 18 -1.36 12.24 2.73
N PRO A 19 -0.97 11.03 3.14
CA PRO A 19 -1.57 10.39 4.30
C PRO A 19 -1.24 11.21 5.54
N SER A 20 -2.27 11.64 6.28
CA SER A 20 -2.12 12.40 7.53
C SER A 20 -1.75 11.53 8.73
N THR A 21 -1.78 10.20 8.57
CA THR A 21 -1.54 9.24 9.64
C THR A 21 -0.03 8.98 9.77
N GLN A 22 0.50 9.18 10.98
CA GLN A 22 1.85 8.77 11.33
C GLN A 22 1.82 7.32 11.84
N THR A 23 2.89 6.56 11.63
CA THR A 23 2.99 5.15 12.09
C THR A 23 2.72 4.97 13.59
N GLN A 24 2.98 6.01 14.38
CA GLN A 24 2.79 6.04 15.83
C GLN A 24 1.32 6.01 16.28
N SER A 25 0.37 6.34 15.41
CA SER A 25 -1.06 6.34 15.76
C SER A 25 -1.77 5.01 15.48
N LEU A 26 -1.09 4.02 14.87
CA LEU A 26 -1.67 2.70 14.62
C LEU A 26 -1.69 1.87 15.91
N GLY A 27 -2.87 1.39 16.29
CA GLY A 27 -3.05 0.34 17.29
C GLY A 27 -2.63 -1.03 16.78
N ASN A 28 -2.65 -2.04 17.66
CA ASN A 28 -2.38 -3.42 17.23
C ASN A 28 -3.50 -3.91 16.30
N ASP A 29 -3.13 -4.69 15.30
CA ASP A 29 -3.99 -5.17 14.23
C ASP A 29 -4.62 -4.06 13.35
N GLU A 30 -3.96 -2.90 13.28
CA GLU A 30 -4.39 -1.79 12.41
C GLU A 30 -3.39 -1.53 11.29
N GLY A 31 -3.93 -1.22 10.10
CA GLY A 31 -3.13 -0.79 8.96
C GLY A 31 -3.66 0.49 8.34
N ALA A 32 -2.74 1.29 7.81
CA ALA A 32 -3.07 2.52 7.09
C ALA A 32 -1.95 2.90 6.13
N THR A 33 -2.31 3.69 5.12
CA THR A 33 -1.30 4.44 4.38
C THR A 33 -0.71 5.52 5.29
N VAL A 34 0.60 5.64 5.30
CA VAL A 34 1.38 6.58 6.13
C VAL A 34 2.41 7.31 5.27
N THR A 35 3.06 8.32 5.85
CA THR A 35 4.24 8.96 5.27
C THR A 35 5.49 8.54 6.06
N VAL A 36 6.48 7.95 5.39
CA VAL A 36 7.79 7.57 5.95
C VAL A 36 8.87 8.23 5.11
N ASN A 37 9.79 8.98 5.75
CA ASN A 37 10.88 9.69 5.07
C ASN A 37 10.41 10.58 3.90
N GLY A 38 9.23 11.21 4.04
CA GLY A 38 8.63 12.06 3.01
C GLY A 38 8.02 11.31 1.82
N LYS A 39 7.95 9.97 1.86
CA LYS A 39 7.34 9.12 0.83
C LYS A 39 6.10 8.41 1.38
N ARG A 40 5.12 8.17 0.50
CA ARG A 40 3.96 7.34 0.81
C ARG A 40 4.43 5.90 1.07
N ALA A 41 3.92 5.31 2.13
CA ALA A 41 4.15 3.91 2.47
C ALA A 41 2.86 3.32 3.06
N GLY A 42 2.81 2.01 3.17
CA GLY A 42 1.78 1.27 3.88
C GLY A 42 2.38 0.76 5.17
N ALA A 43 1.70 0.98 6.28
CA ALA A 43 2.10 0.46 7.58
C ALA A 43 0.98 -0.40 8.15
N TYR A 44 1.35 -1.54 8.74
CA TYR A 44 0.48 -2.39 9.51
C TYR A 44 1.19 -2.75 10.82
N ARG A 45 0.52 -2.56 11.95
CA ARG A 45 1.00 -3.03 13.25
C ARG A 45 0.32 -4.35 13.55
N ASP A 46 1.09 -5.42 13.71
CA ASP A 46 0.51 -6.73 14.01
C ASP A 46 0.03 -6.84 15.47
N GLU A 47 -0.58 -7.98 15.79
CA GLU A 47 -1.14 -8.26 17.12
C GLU A 47 -0.08 -8.22 18.23
N ASN A 48 1.19 -8.47 17.90
CA ASN A 48 2.31 -8.40 18.85
C ASN A 48 2.90 -6.98 18.97
N GLY A 49 2.39 -6.04 18.19
CA GLY A 49 2.86 -4.66 18.15
C GLY A 49 4.03 -4.41 17.19
N GLU A 50 4.45 -5.41 16.42
CA GLU A 50 5.51 -5.26 15.41
C GLU A 50 4.97 -4.48 14.20
N LEU A 51 5.75 -3.51 13.72
CA LEU A 51 5.35 -2.64 12.63
C LEU A 51 5.95 -3.14 11.31
N HIS A 52 5.08 -3.47 10.35
CA HIS A 52 5.42 -3.89 8.99
C HIS A 52 5.19 -2.72 8.06
N ILE A 53 6.24 -2.27 7.36
CA ILE A 53 6.15 -1.12 6.45
C ILE A 53 6.60 -1.52 5.05
N VAL A 54 5.77 -1.20 4.06
CA VAL A 54 6.00 -1.52 2.65
C VAL A 54 5.73 -0.32 1.75
N ASP A 55 6.34 -0.33 0.57
CA ASP A 55 5.98 0.58 -0.54
C ASP A 55 4.62 0.16 -1.09
N THR A 56 3.65 1.08 -1.11
CA THR A 56 2.30 0.82 -1.64
C THR A 56 2.23 0.94 -3.16
N THR A 57 3.36 1.01 -3.86
CA THR A 57 3.39 0.97 -5.31
C THR A 57 3.26 -0.47 -5.80
N CYS A 58 2.13 -0.81 -6.42
CA CYS A 58 1.91 -2.10 -7.03
C CYS A 58 3.02 -2.43 -8.04
N THR A 59 3.65 -3.58 -7.88
CA THR A 59 4.77 -4.03 -8.74
C THR A 59 4.35 -4.44 -10.15
N HIS A 60 3.05 -4.57 -10.43
CA HIS A 60 2.55 -4.84 -11.78
C HIS A 60 2.75 -3.62 -12.71
N MET A 61 2.09 -2.50 -12.43
CA MET A 61 2.12 -1.29 -13.27
C MET A 61 2.18 0.03 -12.48
N GLY A 62 2.47 -0.03 -11.18
CA GLY A 62 2.75 1.16 -10.37
C GLY A 62 1.52 1.92 -9.86
N CYS A 63 0.35 1.29 -9.81
CA CYS A 63 -0.81 1.83 -9.09
C CYS A 63 -0.57 1.86 -7.59
N GLU A 64 -1.14 2.82 -6.88
CA GLU A 64 -1.14 2.82 -5.42
C GLU A 64 -2.12 1.77 -4.88
N LEU A 65 -1.68 1.04 -3.86
CA LEU A 65 -2.47 0.03 -3.16
C LEU A 65 -3.33 0.67 -2.06
N GLU A 66 -4.42 0.00 -1.74
CA GLU A 66 -5.34 0.33 -0.65
C GLU A 66 -5.29 -0.75 0.43
N TRP A 67 -5.43 -0.35 1.69
CA TRP A 67 -5.44 -1.29 2.80
C TRP A 67 -6.80 -1.97 2.96
N ASN A 68 -6.80 -3.30 3.01
CA ASN A 68 -7.98 -4.11 3.30
C ASN A 68 -7.88 -4.66 4.73
N ASN A 69 -8.63 -4.05 5.65
CA ASN A 69 -8.67 -4.44 7.05
C ASN A 69 -9.17 -5.88 7.27
N GLY A 70 -10.13 -6.34 6.46
CA GLY A 70 -10.76 -7.65 6.66
C GLY A 70 -9.82 -8.82 6.38
N GLU A 71 -8.86 -8.63 5.49
CA GLU A 71 -7.93 -9.68 5.05
C GLU A 71 -6.45 -9.34 5.36
N ARG A 72 -6.17 -8.18 5.98
CA ARG A 72 -4.81 -7.71 6.31
C ARG A 72 -3.89 -7.68 5.08
N THR A 73 -4.41 -7.14 3.98
CA THR A 73 -3.75 -7.13 2.66
C THR A 73 -3.70 -5.73 2.07
N TRP A 74 -2.76 -5.54 1.16
CA TRP A 74 -2.69 -4.40 0.26
C TRP A 74 -3.28 -4.79 -1.09
N ASP A 75 -4.39 -4.18 -1.45
CA ASP A 75 -5.15 -4.52 -2.65
C ASP A 75 -4.98 -3.45 -3.73
N CYS A 76 -4.69 -3.89 -4.95
CA CYS A 76 -4.52 -3.02 -6.10
C CYS A 76 -5.86 -2.79 -6.81
N PRO A 77 -6.43 -1.58 -6.80
CA PRO A 77 -7.73 -1.31 -7.40
C PRO A 77 -7.71 -1.34 -8.94
N CYS A 78 -6.51 -1.39 -9.56
CA CYS A 78 -6.37 -1.36 -11.01
C CYS A 78 -6.67 -2.71 -11.67
N HIS A 79 -6.05 -3.78 -11.17
CA HIS A 79 -6.13 -5.12 -11.79
C HIS A 79 -6.26 -6.26 -10.78
N GLY A 80 -6.49 -5.95 -9.50
CA GLY A 80 -6.77 -6.96 -8.47
C GLY A 80 -5.55 -7.66 -7.88
N SER A 81 -4.32 -7.20 -8.13
CA SER A 81 -3.15 -7.76 -7.42
C SER A 81 -3.27 -7.50 -5.92
N ARG A 82 -2.99 -8.53 -5.12
CA ARG A 82 -3.07 -8.47 -3.66
C ARG A 82 -1.74 -8.85 -3.05
N PHE A 83 -1.38 -8.17 -1.98
CA PHE A 83 -0.12 -8.39 -1.27
C PHE A 83 -0.38 -8.55 0.21
N SER A 84 0.39 -9.39 0.89
CA SER A 84 0.34 -9.50 2.34
C SER A 84 0.80 -8.17 2.98
N TYR A 85 0.47 -7.96 4.25
CA TYR A 85 1.02 -6.84 5.02
C TYR A 85 2.57 -6.83 5.09
N LYS A 86 3.23 -7.96 4.81
CA LYS A 86 4.70 -8.08 4.71
C LYS A 86 5.25 -7.78 3.31
N GLY A 87 4.37 -7.62 2.32
CA GLY A 87 4.71 -7.31 0.93
C GLY A 87 4.74 -8.50 -0.03
N ASP A 88 4.50 -9.72 0.45
CA ASP A 88 4.50 -10.91 -0.42
C ASP A 88 3.30 -10.90 -1.37
N VAL A 89 3.46 -11.42 -2.59
CA VAL A 89 2.34 -11.56 -3.52
C VAL A 89 1.37 -12.62 -3.00
N VAL A 90 0.11 -12.24 -2.83
CA VAL A 90 -1.00 -13.15 -2.49
C VAL A 90 -1.79 -13.49 -3.74
N GLU A 91 -2.05 -12.51 -4.59
CA GLU A 91 -2.81 -12.67 -5.82
C GLU A 91 -2.24 -11.80 -6.95
N GLY A 92 -2.16 -12.37 -8.16
CA GLY A 92 -1.65 -11.70 -9.35
C GLY A 92 -2.61 -10.64 -9.91
N PRO A 93 -2.27 -9.94 -11.00
CA PRO A 93 -1.19 -10.26 -11.97
C PRO A 93 0.25 -9.86 -11.57
N ALA A 94 0.46 -9.17 -10.45
CA ALA A 94 1.82 -8.90 -9.98
C ALA A 94 2.58 -10.21 -9.65
N GLU A 95 3.84 -10.30 -10.06
CA GLU A 95 4.70 -11.47 -9.79
C GLU A 95 5.84 -11.16 -8.80
N LEU A 96 6.05 -9.88 -8.49
CA LEU A 96 7.12 -9.41 -7.61
C LEU A 96 6.55 -8.87 -6.30
N PRO A 97 7.20 -9.14 -5.14
CA PRO A 97 6.75 -8.61 -3.87
C PRO A 97 6.97 -7.09 -3.77
N LEU A 98 6.23 -6.45 -2.88
CA LEU A 98 6.45 -5.05 -2.51
C LEU A 98 7.81 -4.88 -1.84
N LYS A 99 8.39 -3.71 -2.02
CA LYS A 99 9.61 -3.33 -1.32
C LYS A 99 9.27 -3.04 0.14
N LYS A 100 10.06 -3.57 1.06
CA LYS A 100 10.03 -3.16 2.46
C LYS A 100 10.64 -1.77 2.59
N VAL A 101 10.09 -0.97 3.49
CA VAL A 101 10.58 0.38 3.76
C VAL A 101 11.19 0.40 5.15
N ASP A 102 12.48 0.69 5.22
CA ASP A 102 13.16 0.88 6.49
C ASP A 102 12.70 2.20 7.13
N PHE A 103 12.50 2.15 8.44
CA PHE A 103 12.10 3.26 9.30
C PHE A 103 13.11 3.28 10.46
N GLU A 104 14.00 4.28 10.42
CA GLU A 104 14.88 4.66 11.54
C GLU A 104 14.30 5.85 12.28
#